data_AF-A0A645HA16-F1
#
_entry.id   AF-A0A645HA16-F1
#
_cell.length_a   1.000
_cell.length_b   1.000
_cell.length_c   1.000
_cell.angle_alpha   90.00
_cell.angle_beta   90.00
_cell.angle_gamma   90.00
#
_symmetry.space_group_name_H-M   'P 1'
#
loop_
_entity.id
_entity.type
_entity.pdbx_description
1 polymer ?
#
loop_
_entity_poly.entity_id
_entity_poly.type
_entity_poly.pdbx_seq_one_letter_code
_entity_poly.pdbx_strand_id
1 'polypeptide(L)'
;MAIADAINESLDNSLEYVYDRTPLKEKRKKNQIGIHAIRGGTIVGEHEVIFAGKNEIVEISHRAMSREIFATGALKAAKFLSGKPAGFYTMNNIF
;
A
#
# COMPACT_ATOMS: atom_id res chain seq x y z
N MET A 1 2.65 -7.10 -2.99
CA MET A 1 2.26 -5.73 -3.39
C MET A 1 1.18 -5.24 -2.43
N ALA A 2 1.55 -5.04 -1.15
CA ALA A 2 0.63 -5.21 -0.01
C ALA A 2 -0.70 -4.43 -0.09
N ILE A 3 -0.69 -3.19 -0.57
CA ILE A 3 -1.90 -2.38 -0.71
C ILE A 3 -2.84 -2.96 -1.78
N ALA A 4 -2.30 -3.30 -2.95
CA ALA A 4 -3.10 -3.88 -4.04
C ALA A 4 -3.63 -5.26 -3.64
N ASP A 5 -2.82 -6.05 -2.93
CA ASP A 5 -3.23 -7.36 -2.42
C ASP A 5 -4.38 -7.23 -1.41
N ALA A 6 -4.29 -6.31 -0.44
CA ALA A 6 -5.37 -6.05 0.51
C ALA A 6 -6.69 -5.62 -0.17
N ILE A 7 -6.59 -4.81 -1.24
CA ILE A 7 -7.77 -4.42 -2.05
C ILE A 7 -8.36 -5.65 -2.76
N ASN A 8 -7.52 -6.50 -3.34
CA ASN A 8 -7.96 -7.67 -4.07
C ASN A 8 -8.57 -8.73 -3.14
N GLU A 9 -7.96 -8.97 -1.99
CA GLU A 9 -8.47 -9.84 -0.93
C GLU A 9 -9.87 -9.39 -0.46
N SER A 10 -10.09 -8.08 -0.33
CA SER A 10 -11.40 -7.50 0.01
C SER A 10 -12.47 -7.69 -1.08
N LEU A 11 -12.07 -8.13 -2.28
CA LEU A 11 -12.92 -8.34 -3.45
C LEU A 11 -12.77 -9.76 -3.99
N ASP A 12 -12.62 -10.73 -3.08
CA ASP A 12 -12.57 -12.17 -3.35
C ASP A 12 -11.48 -12.60 -4.36
N ASN A 13 -10.39 -11.85 -4.41
CA ASN A 13 -9.27 -12.07 -5.34
C ASN A 13 -9.69 -12.07 -6.82
N SER A 14 -10.74 -11.32 -7.16
CA SER A 14 -11.31 -11.27 -8.51
C SER A 14 -10.61 -10.29 -9.46
N LEU A 15 -9.64 -9.51 -8.96
CA LEU A 15 -8.99 -8.44 -9.71
C LEU A 15 -7.65 -8.88 -10.33
N GLU A 16 -7.40 -8.34 -11.51
CA GLU A 16 -6.19 -8.53 -12.31
C GLU A 16 -5.27 -7.31 -12.20
N TYR A 17 -3.98 -7.54 -11.98
CA TYR A 17 -2.99 -6.47 -11.91
C TYR A 17 -2.46 -6.12 -13.31
N VAL A 18 -2.49 -4.83 -13.65
CA VAL A 18 -2.01 -4.31 -14.93
C VAL A 18 -0.84 -3.36 -14.69
N TYR A 19 0.34 -3.75 -15.15
CA TYR A 19 1.60 -3.03 -14.91
C TYR A 19 2.04 -2.15 -16.08
N ASP A 20 1.66 -2.52 -17.31
CA ASP A 20 1.99 -1.77 -18.51
C ASP A 20 0.78 -1.75 -19.44
N ARG A 21 0.39 -0.54 -19.85
CA ARG A 21 -0.70 -0.32 -20.81
C ARG A 21 -0.19 0.09 -22.19
N THR A 22 1.12 0.30 -22.37
CA THR A 22 1.76 0.66 -23.65
C THR A 22 1.38 -0.30 -24.78
N PRO A 23 1.38 -1.64 -24.59
CA PRO A 23 0.95 -2.56 -25.65
C PRO A 23 -0.58 -2.70 -25.76
N LEU A 24 -1.34 -2.23 -24.75
CA LEU A 24 -2.79 -2.46 -24.65
C LEU A 24 -3.56 -1.38 -25.42
N LYS A 25 -4.20 -1.78 -26.52
CA LYS A 25 -5.09 -0.92 -27.32
C LYS A 25 -6.57 -1.15 -27.00
N GLU A 26 -6.88 -1.38 -25.73
CA GLU A 26 -8.23 -1.69 -25.28
C GLU A 26 -8.68 -0.80 -24.11
N LYS A 27 -10.00 -0.68 -23.95
CA LYS A 27 -10.61 0.00 -22.81
C LYS A 27 -10.30 -0.76 -21.52
N ARG A 28 -10.13 -0.05 -20.40
CA ARG A 28 -9.93 -0.65 -19.08
C ARG A 28 -11.12 -1.55 -18.71
N LYS A 29 -10.85 -2.79 -18.32
CA LYS A 29 -11.86 -3.71 -17.77
C LYS A 29 -12.14 -3.39 -16.31
N LYS A 30 -13.36 -3.68 -15.84
CA LYS A 30 -13.78 -3.36 -14.45
C LYS A 30 -12.95 -4.09 -13.39
N ASN A 31 -12.45 -5.27 -13.71
CA ASN A 31 -11.66 -6.10 -12.80
C ASN A 31 -10.16 -5.80 -12.82
N GLN A 32 -9.72 -4.64 -13.34
CA GLN A 32 -8.28 -4.30 -13.42
C GLN A 32 -7.86 -3.31 -12.34
N ILE A 33 -6.77 -3.60 -11.64
CA ILE A 33 -6.01 -2.63 -10.83
C ILE A 33 -4.78 -2.20 -11.63
N GLY A 34 -4.66 -0.90 -11.91
CA GLY A 34 -3.46 -0.34 -12.52
C GLY A 34 -2.36 -0.16 -11.48
N ILE A 35 -1.14 -0.60 -11.80
CA ILE A 35 0.03 -0.47 -10.93
C ILE A 35 1.06 0.43 -11.60
N HIS A 36 1.42 1.50 -10.91
CA HIS A 36 2.40 2.47 -11.38
C HIS A 36 3.54 2.58 -10.37
N ALA A 37 4.77 2.54 -10.87
CA ALA A 37 5.98 2.63 -10.06
C ALA A 37 6.84 3.80 -10.56
N ILE A 38 6.76 4.93 -9.85
CA ILE A 38 7.53 6.13 -10.16
C ILE A 38 8.91 6.03 -9.49
N ARG A 39 9.95 6.51 -10.18
CA ARG A 39 11.32 6.63 -9.66
C ARG A 39 11.85 8.01 -10.01
N GLY A 40 12.37 8.74 -9.02
CA GLY A 40 12.93 10.07 -9.26
C GLY A 40 13.63 10.64 -8.03
N GLY A 41 14.79 11.24 -8.25
CA GLY A 41 15.54 11.99 -7.25
C GLY A 41 15.73 11.24 -5.92
N THR A 42 15.38 11.91 -4.83
CA THR A 42 15.52 11.44 -3.45
C THR A 42 14.18 11.12 -2.79
N ILE A 43 13.15 10.78 -3.58
CA ILE A 43 11.83 10.40 -3.05
C ILE A 43 12.03 9.22 -2.09
N VAL A 44 11.70 9.43 -0.81
CA VAL A 44 11.88 8.41 0.23
C VAL A 44 10.90 7.26 0.04
N GLY A 45 9.63 7.59 -0.23
CA GLY A 45 8.58 6.62 -0.53
C GLY A 45 7.21 7.29 -0.50
N GLU A 46 6.45 7.07 -1.55
CA GLU A 46 5.06 7.52 -1.67
C GLU A 46 4.23 6.38 -2.24
N HIS A 47 3.07 6.16 -1.62
CA HIS A 47 2.08 5.21 -2.08
C HIS A 47 0.73 5.91 -2.12
N GLU A 48 0.03 5.77 -3.23
CA GLU A 48 -1.27 6.38 -3.45
C GLU A 48 -2.22 5.35 -4.06
N VAL A 49 -3.45 5.36 -3.59
CA VAL A 49 -4.55 4.58 -4.14
C VAL A 49 -5.63 5.54 -4.58
N ILE A 50 -6.06 5.40 -5.84
CA ILE A 50 -7.09 6.24 -6.45
C ILE A 50 -8.33 5.39 -6.72
N PHE A 51 -9.43 5.74 -6.07
CA PHE A 51 -10.77 5.20 -6.32
C PHE A 51 -11.55 6.22 -7.17
N ALA A 52 -11.54 6.03 -8.49
CA ALA A 52 -12.21 6.93 -9.45
C ALA A 52 -13.61 6.41 -9.83
N GLY A 53 -14.65 7.12 -9.40
CA GLY A 53 -16.04 6.91 -9.77
C GLY A 53 -16.46 7.74 -11.00
N LYS A 54 -17.76 7.78 -11.29
CA LYS A 54 -18.30 8.52 -12.46
C LYS A 54 -18.12 10.04 -12.32
N ASN A 55 -18.30 10.56 -11.11
CA ASN A 55 -18.32 12.00 -10.82
C ASN A 55 -17.54 12.35 -9.55
N GLU A 56 -16.76 11.43 -9.01
CA GLU A 56 -15.98 11.62 -7.78
C GLU A 56 -14.70 10.80 -7.82
N ILE A 57 -13.71 11.25 -7.05
CA ILE A 57 -12.46 10.54 -6.83
C ILE A 57 -12.17 10.57 -5.34
N VAL A 58 -11.83 9.41 -4.78
CA VAL A 58 -11.32 9.27 -3.41
C VAL A 58 -9.89 8.78 -3.49
N GLU A 59 -8.98 9.49 -2.82
CA GLU A 59 -7.55 9.17 -2.80
C GLU A 59 -7.09 8.87 -1.38
N ILE A 60 -6.26 7.84 -1.23
CA ILE A 60 -5.59 7.50 0.02
C ILE A 60 -4.10 7.48 -0.26
N SER A 61 -3.38 8.44 0.32
CA SER A 61 -1.97 8.65 0.03
C SER A 61 -1.14 8.62 1.32
N HIS A 62 -0.05 7.85 1.31
CA HIS A 62 0.95 7.81 2.37
C HIS A 62 2.30 8.26 1.79
N ARG A 63 2.79 9.40 2.26
CA ARG A 63 4.09 9.96 1.88
C ARG A 63 5.05 9.95 3.07
N ALA A 64 6.16 9.24 2.93
CA ALA A 64 7.25 9.28 3.89
C ALA A 64 8.17 10.47 3.60
N MET A 65 8.32 11.38 4.56
CA MET A 65 9.27 12.50 4.44
C MET A 65 10.69 12.12 4.87
N SER A 66 10.83 11.07 5.67
CA SER A 66 12.11 10.54 6.15
C SER A 66 11.96 9.05 6.49
N ARG A 67 13.07 8.30 6.46
CA ARG A 67 13.11 6.90 6.92
C ARG A 67 13.00 6.78 8.45
N GLU A 68 13.11 7.88 9.17
CA GLU A 68 12.98 7.93 10.64
C GLU A 68 11.63 7.41 11.15
N ILE A 69 10.57 7.49 10.35
CA ILE A 69 9.25 6.97 10.74
C ILE A 69 9.31 5.45 10.99
N PHE A 70 10.12 4.72 10.22
CA PHE A 70 10.29 3.27 10.38
C PHE A 70 11.13 2.95 11.61
N ALA A 71 12.20 3.73 11.84
CA ALA A 71 13.03 3.61 13.04
C ALA A 71 12.22 3.89 14.31
N THR A 72 11.39 4.94 14.28
CA THR A 72 10.48 5.28 15.38
C THR A 72 9.45 4.17 15.64
N GLY A 73 8.88 3.58 14.59
CA GLY A 73 7.99 2.42 14.69
C GLY A 73 8.66 1.21 15.35
N ALA A 74 9.89 0.89 14.93
CA ALA A 74 10.67 -0.21 15.51
C ALA A 74 10.99 0.02 17.00
N LEU A 75 11.34 1.26 17.39
CA LEU A 75 11.58 1.61 18.80
C LEU A 75 10.30 1.51 19.65
N LYS A 76 9.13 1.89 19.09
CA LYS A 76 7.84 1.69 19.75
C LYS A 76 7.53 0.20 19.94
N ALA A 77 7.79 -0.62 18.92
CA ALA A 77 7.64 -2.07 19.00
C ALA A 77 8.55 -2.69 20.08
N ALA A 78 9.82 -2.27 20.14
CA ALA A 78 10.76 -2.74 21.17
C ALA A 78 10.28 -2.39 22.58
N LYS A 79 9.77 -1.17 22.79
CA LYS A 79 9.18 -0.76 24.08
C LYS A 79 7.93 -1.58 24.42
N PHE A 80 7.06 -1.83 23.43
CA PHE A 80 5.85 -2.64 23.61
C PHE A 80 6.15 -4.09 24.00
N LEU A 81 7.20 -4.68 23.42
CA LEU A 81 7.60 -6.07 23.68
C LEU A 81 8.26 -6.28 25.05
N SER A 82 8.76 -5.22 25.69
CA SER A 82 9.38 -5.32 27.01
C SER A 82 8.39 -5.91 28.03
N GLY A 83 8.75 -7.05 28.61
CA GLY A 83 7.92 -7.77 29.58
C GLY A 83 6.74 -8.56 28.98
N LYS A 84 6.62 -8.67 27.65
CA LYS A 84 5.63 -9.54 27.01
C LYS A 84 6.10 -11.00 27.03
N PRO A 85 5.17 -11.97 27.15
CA PRO A 85 5.51 -13.39 27.00
C PRO A 85 5.99 -13.69 25.57
N ALA A 86 6.64 -14.84 25.40
CA ALA A 86 7.00 -15.32 24.06
C ALA A 86 5.75 -15.48 23.19
N GLY A 87 5.82 -15.00 21.95
CA GLY A 87 4.71 -15.05 21.00
C GLY A 87 5.03 -14.32 19.70
N PHE A 88 4.12 -14.41 18.73
CA PHE A 88 4.21 -13.67 17.48
C PHE A 88 3.39 -12.40 17.55
N TYR A 89 4.04 -11.25 17.35
CA TYR A 89 3.42 -9.93 17.40
C TYR A 89 3.58 -9.22 16.06
N THR A 90 2.57 -8.44 15.70
CA THR A 90 2.51 -7.63 14.49
C THR A 90 2.30 -6.16 14.85
N MET A 91 2.38 -5.26 13.87
CA MET A 91 2.09 -3.85 14.10
C MET A 91 0.65 -3.59 14.56
N ASN A 92 -0.30 -4.49 14.24
CA ASN A 92 -1.69 -4.44 14.73
C ASN A 92 -1.81 -4.75 16.24
N ASN A 93 -0.76 -5.26 16.87
CA ASN A 93 -0.73 -5.41 18.33
C ASN A 93 -0.23 -4.13 19.02
N ILE A 94 0.36 -3.21 18.26
CA ILE A 94 1.00 -1.98 18.75
C ILE A 94 0.11 -0.76 18.45
N PHE A 95 -0.61 -0.77 17.33
CA PHE A 95 -1.49 0.29 16.85
C PHE A 95 -2.91 -0.22 16.65
#